data_AF-A0A7L2SSI7-F1
#
_entry.id   AF-A0A7L2SSI7-F1
#
_cell.length_a   1.000
_cell.length_b   1.000
_cell.length_c   1.000
_cell.angle_alpha   90.00
_cell.angle_beta   90.00
_cell.angle_gamma   90.00
#
_symmetry.space_group_name_H-M   'P 1'
#
loop_
_entity.id
_entity.type
_entity.pdbx_description
1 polymer ?
#
loop_
_entity_poly.entity_id
_entity_poly.type
_entity_poly.pdbx_seq_one_letter_code
_entity_poly.pdbx_strand_id
1 'polypeptide(L)'
;MRWWERAARRPWVLLLGPLALLAAALALRGTVRPDPAERSRLYRALELSPSRSIQCSGVVRGNQTAIQEARLSNLEVANRKPSPTPGEYLNMTKDCRAFKETRRYIEFPLSQEEEEFPIAYSMVIHHKIDMFERLLRSVYAPQNVYCVHVDSKSPAAFQEAVRAIAACFPNVFVASRLESVVYASWSRLQADLNCMQDLLQSPVPWRYLINTCGTDFPIKTNAEMVRALHVLQGQNNMESEKPPAYKQARWQYHYEVGKDIVRTNQKKVPPPHSYPMFAGSAYIVVTRDFVQHVFENPTAQKFLEWSKDTYSPDEHVWATLNRMPGVPGATPHSDKFELSDMNALPRLVKWQFLEGDILKGAPYPPCTGYYQRAVCVYGVGDLPWMLQQHHLLANKFDPDTDDAAVQCLEEYLRHKALYGRGL
;
A
#
# COMPACT_ATOMS: atom_id res chain seq x y z
N MET A 1 22.40 12.80 90.60
CA MET A 1 22.65 14.18 90.11
C MET A 1 21.89 14.37 88.80
N ARG A 2 21.06 15.44 88.75
CA ARG A 2 20.63 16.28 87.60
C ARG A 2 20.64 15.67 86.17
N TRP A 3 19.50 15.31 85.57
CA TRP A 3 18.46 16.10 84.84
C TRP A 3 18.63 16.01 83.29
N TRP A 4 17.76 15.25 82.59
CA TRP A 4 16.80 15.62 81.50
C TRP A 4 17.45 15.96 80.13
N GLU A 5 17.05 15.35 78.99
CA GLU A 5 15.80 15.64 78.26
C GLU A 5 15.29 14.50 77.35
N ARG A 6 13.97 14.57 77.07
CA ARG A 6 13.13 13.63 76.30
C ARG A 6 13.16 13.94 74.79
N ALA A 7 13.05 12.92 73.95
CA ALA A 7 12.52 13.05 72.59
C ALA A 7 11.48 11.97 72.29
N ALA A 8 10.30 12.42 71.85
CA ALA A 8 9.06 11.68 71.72
C ALA A 8 8.94 10.91 70.40
N ARG A 9 8.27 9.76 70.45
CA ARG A 9 7.81 8.96 69.30
C ARG A 9 6.75 9.74 68.49
N ARG A 10 6.89 9.77 67.15
CA ARG A 10 5.82 10.14 66.20
C ARG A 10 5.62 9.01 65.17
N PRO A 11 4.39 8.73 64.75
CA PRO A 11 4.09 7.68 63.78
C PRO A 11 4.38 8.15 62.36
N TRP A 12 4.86 7.24 61.52
CA TRP A 12 5.09 7.46 60.10
C TRP A 12 3.74 7.60 59.38
N VAL A 13 3.44 8.79 58.90
CA VAL A 13 2.36 9.02 57.94
C VAL A 13 2.88 8.60 56.56
N LEU A 14 2.37 7.49 56.03
CA LEU A 14 2.57 7.10 54.64
C LEU A 14 1.82 8.11 53.75
N LEU A 15 2.55 9.11 53.24
CA LEU A 15 2.08 9.95 52.14
C LEU A 15 2.10 9.11 50.86
N LEU A 16 0.94 8.58 50.48
CA LEU A 16 0.69 8.06 49.13
C LEU A 16 0.90 9.21 48.14
N GLY A 17 2.04 9.21 47.46
CA GLY A 17 2.39 10.24 46.48
C GLY A 17 1.52 10.21 45.23
N PRO A 18 1.60 11.24 44.37
CA PRO A 18 0.77 11.41 43.16
C PRO A 18 0.87 10.25 42.16
N LEU A 19 1.93 9.44 42.26
CA LEU A 19 2.17 8.24 41.46
C LEU A 19 1.15 7.11 41.73
N ALA A 20 0.64 6.99 42.95
CA ALA A 20 -0.37 5.99 43.28
C ALA A 20 -1.75 6.35 42.70
N LEU A 21 -2.05 7.66 42.60
CA LEU A 21 -3.26 8.17 41.94
C LEU A 21 -3.17 8.06 40.40
N LEU A 22 -1.98 8.21 39.81
CA LEU A 22 -1.77 7.93 38.39
C LEU A 22 -1.91 6.44 38.06
N ALA A 23 -1.40 5.54 38.92
CA ALA A 23 -1.58 4.10 38.76
C ALA A 23 -3.05 3.67 38.88
N ALA A 24 -3.83 4.29 39.78
CA ALA A 24 -5.26 4.06 39.88
C ALA A 24 -6.05 4.63 38.68
N ALA A 25 -5.63 5.77 38.11
CA ALA A 25 -6.22 6.33 36.89
C ALA A 25 -5.89 5.51 35.62
N LEU A 26 -4.72 4.86 35.58
CA LEU A 26 -4.34 3.92 34.53
C LEU A 26 -5.05 2.56 34.67
N ALA A 27 -5.33 2.10 35.90
CA ALA A 27 -6.13 0.90 36.16
C ALA A 27 -7.63 1.08 35.88
N LEU A 28 -8.13 2.32 35.88
CA LEU A 28 -9.52 2.66 35.53
C LEU A 28 -9.74 2.86 34.02
N ARG A 29 -8.70 2.83 33.20
CA ARG A 29 -8.82 2.53 31.75
C ARG A 29 -8.93 1.02 31.55
N GLY A 30 -9.83 0.38 32.29
CA GLY A 30 -10.41 -0.87 31.84
C GLY A 30 -11.07 -0.56 30.50
N THR A 31 -10.54 -1.13 29.43
CA THR A 31 -11.20 -1.13 28.12
C THR A 31 -12.55 -1.81 28.30
N VAL A 32 -13.59 -1.03 28.59
CA VAL A 32 -14.97 -1.49 28.46
C VAL A 32 -15.06 -1.92 27.01
N ARG A 33 -15.03 -3.24 26.76
CA ARG A 33 -15.30 -3.76 25.43
C ARG A 33 -16.69 -3.22 25.08
N PRO A 34 -16.84 -2.48 23.97
CA PRO A 34 -18.12 -1.91 23.61
C PRO A 34 -19.17 -3.02 23.59
N ASP A 35 -20.39 -2.70 24.03
CA ASP A 35 -21.51 -3.64 24.02
C ASP A 35 -21.56 -4.30 22.62
N PRO A 36 -21.61 -5.64 22.52
CA PRO A 36 -21.78 -6.33 21.24
C PRO A 36 -22.87 -5.73 20.34
N ALA A 37 -23.96 -5.21 20.92
CA ALA A 37 -25.02 -4.54 20.17
C ALA A 37 -24.58 -3.18 19.59
N GLU A 38 -23.84 -2.37 20.35
CA GLU A 38 -23.26 -1.09 19.88
C GLU A 38 -22.20 -1.33 18.81
N ARG A 39 -21.34 -2.34 19.01
CA ARG A 39 -20.36 -2.77 18.01
C ARG A 39 -21.04 -3.24 16.71
N SER A 40 -22.13 -3.98 16.81
CA SER A 40 -22.92 -4.40 15.64
C SER A 40 -23.55 -3.21 14.90
N ARG A 41 -24.08 -2.22 15.63
CA ARG A 41 -24.62 -0.98 15.01
C ARG A 41 -23.54 -0.18 14.30
N LEU A 42 -22.38 -0.01 14.93
CA LEU A 42 -21.23 0.68 14.35
C LEU A 42 -20.75 -0.02 13.07
N TYR A 43 -20.65 -1.36 13.08
CA TYR A 43 -20.20 -2.10 11.92
C TYR A 43 -21.18 -2.02 10.75
N ARG A 44 -22.49 -2.06 11.00
CA ARG A 44 -23.50 -1.83 9.95
C ARG A 44 -23.40 -0.44 9.33
N ALA A 45 -23.11 0.58 10.13
CA ALA A 45 -22.90 1.94 9.61
C ALA A 45 -21.64 2.05 8.72
N LEU A 46 -20.67 1.17 8.94
CA LEU A 46 -19.41 1.09 8.19
C LEU A 46 -19.43 0.08 7.04
N GLU A 47 -20.47 -0.73 6.86
CA GLU A 47 -20.57 -1.58 5.67
C GLU A 47 -20.55 -0.71 4.41
N LEU A 48 -20.11 -1.21 3.27
CA LEU A 48 -20.25 -0.50 2.00
C LEU A 48 -21.50 -1.09 1.33
N SER A 49 -22.47 -0.22 1.02
CA SER A 49 -23.68 -0.67 0.34
C SER A 49 -23.41 -0.68 -1.17
N PRO A 50 -23.89 -1.70 -1.89
CA PRO A 50 -23.73 -1.75 -3.33
C PRO A 50 -24.28 -0.50 -4.00
N SER A 51 -23.53 0.07 -4.95
CA SER A 51 -24.06 1.15 -5.80
C SER A 51 -25.10 0.62 -6.81
N ARG A 52 -25.06 -0.69 -7.09
CA ARG A 52 -25.87 -1.45 -8.04
C ARG A 52 -26.33 -2.78 -7.43
N SER A 53 -27.32 -3.44 -8.02
CA SER A 53 -27.78 -4.79 -7.63
C SER A 53 -26.80 -5.90 -8.06
N ILE A 54 -25.51 -5.76 -7.73
CA ILE A 54 -24.49 -6.79 -7.99
C ILE A 54 -24.43 -7.73 -6.79
N GLN A 55 -24.55 -9.03 -7.03
CA GLN A 55 -24.43 -10.05 -6.00
C GLN A 55 -22.96 -10.36 -5.71
N CYS A 56 -22.25 -9.42 -5.05
CA CYS A 56 -20.82 -9.55 -4.80
C CYS A 56 -20.43 -10.80 -4.00
N SER A 57 -21.27 -11.26 -3.07
CA SER A 57 -21.07 -12.54 -2.36
C SER A 57 -21.05 -13.75 -3.31
N GLY A 58 -21.90 -13.75 -4.34
CA GLY A 58 -21.89 -14.74 -5.41
C GLY A 58 -20.63 -14.64 -6.27
N VAL A 59 -20.25 -13.42 -6.66
CA VAL A 59 -19.03 -13.14 -7.43
C VAL A 59 -17.80 -13.68 -6.71
N VAL A 60 -17.54 -13.29 -5.45
CA VAL A 60 -16.31 -13.71 -4.75
C VAL A 60 -16.24 -15.21 -4.50
N ARG A 61 -17.38 -15.91 -4.48
CA ARG A 61 -17.47 -17.37 -4.35
C ARG A 61 -17.38 -18.11 -5.70
N GLY A 62 -17.21 -17.39 -6.81
CA GLY A 62 -17.11 -17.99 -8.13
C GLY A 62 -18.44 -18.45 -8.75
N ASN A 63 -19.58 -17.94 -8.24
CA ASN A 63 -20.88 -18.24 -8.82
C ASN A 63 -20.95 -17.66 -10.26
N GLN A 64 -21.04 -18.54 -11.25
CA GLN A 64 -20.99 -18.15 -12.65
C GLN A 64 -22.15 -17.23 -13.04
N THR A 65 -23.36 -17.47 -12.52
CA THR A 65 -24.52 -16.61 -12.78
C THR A 65 -24.28 -15.20 -12.26
N ALA A 66 -23.82 -15.05 -11.02
CA ALA A 66 -23.52 -13.75 -10.43
C ALA A 66 -22.41 -13.00 -11.19
N ILE A 67 -21.38 -13.71 -11.67
CA ILE A 67 -20.31 -13.13 -12.48
C ILE A 67 -20.85 -12.65 -13.83
N GLN A 68 -21.69 -13.44 -14.50
CA GLN A 68 -22.29 -13.03 -15.78
C GLN A 68 -23.23 -11.84 -15.60
N GLU A 69 -24.07 -11.85 -14.57
CA GLU A 69 -24.94 -10.71 -14.22
C GLU A 69 -24.12 -9.44 -13.95
N ALA A 70 -23.01 -9.54 -13.20
CA ALA A 70 -22.14 -8.41 -12.93
C ALA A 70 -21.48 -7.86 -14.21
N ARG A 71 -21.01 -8.75 -15.11
CA ARG A 71 -20.47 -8.36 -16.42
C ARG A 71 -21.50 -7.65 -17.29
N LEU A 72 -22.72 -8.19 -17.35
CA LEU A 72 -23.83 -7.57 -18.10
C LEU A 72 -24.16 -6.19 -17.53
N SER A 73 -24.22 -6.04 -16.20
CA SER A 73 -24.47 -4.77 -15.54
C SER A 73 -23.44 -3.68 -15.90
N ASN A 74 -22.17 -4.05 -16.12
CA ASN A 74 -21.12 -3.11 -16.58
C ASN A 74 -21.31 -2.64 -18.03
N LEU A 75 -21.95 -3.44 -18.88
CA LEU A 75 -22.23 -3.08 -20.27
C LEU A 75 -23.44 -2.16 -20.41
N GLU A 76 -24.37 -2.20 -19.46
CA GLU A 76 -25.57 -1.37 -19.45
C GLU A 76 -25.23 0.11 -19.21
N VAL A 77 -25.43 0.94 -20.24
CA VAL A 77 -25.18 2.39 -20.18
C VAL A 77 -25.98 3.07 -19.08
N ALA A 78 -27.20 2.60 -18.80
CA ALA A 78 -28.04 3.10 -17.71
C ALA A 78 -27.41 2.94 -16.31
N ASN A 79 -26.51 1.96 -16.15
CA ASN A 79 -25.80 1.70 -14.90
C ASN A 79 -24.48 2.45 -14.79
N ARG A 80 -24.01 3.11 -15.86
CA ARG A 80 -22.77 3.90 -15.86
C ARG A 80 -23.00 5.22 -15.13
N LYS A 81 -22.99 5.16 -13.79
CA LYS A 81 -22.88 6.36 -12.96
C LYS A 81 -21.46 6.91 -13.14
N PRO A 82 -21.30 8.19 -13.55
CA PRO A 82 -19.97 8.77 -13.69
C PRO A 82 -19.26 8.79 -12.33
N SER A 83 -17.99 8.40 -12.34
CA SER A 83 -17.09 8.53 -11.20
C SER A 83 -17.05 9.99 -10.74
N PRO A 84 -17.08 10.28 -9.42
CA PRO A 84 -17.00 11.65 -8.93
C PRO A 84 -15.77 12.38 -9.47
N THR A 85 -15.98 13.60 -9.92
CA THR A 85 -14.97 14.49 -10.46
C THR A 85 -14.11 15.11 -9.35
N PRO A 86 -12.93 15.66 -9.67
CA PRO A 86 -12.13 16.38 -8.69
C PRO A 86 -12.88 17.54 -8.02
N GLY A 87 -13.73 18.26 -8.77
CA GLY A 87 -14.56 19.34 -8.22
C GLY A 87 -15.59 18.86 -7.20
N GLU A 88 -16.18 17.68 -7.41
CA GLU A 88 -17.10 17.09 -6.45
C GLU A 88 -16.36 16.66 -5.17
N TYR A 89 -15.17 16.08 -5.27
CA TYR A 89 -14.33 15.77 -4.11
C TYR A 89 -13.92 17.02 -3.33
N LEU A 90 -13.58 18.12 -4.02
CA LEU A 90 -13.34 19.42 -3.38
C LEU A 90 -14.56 19.92 -2.61
N ASN A 91 -15.77 19.68 -3.12
CA ASN A 91 -16.98 20.07 -2.41
C ASN A 91 -17.27 19.16 -1.20
N MET A 92 -17.10 17.84 -1.34
CA MET A 92 -17.33 16.88 -0.26
C MET A 92 -16.38 17.10 0.92
N THR A 93 -15.12 17.45 0.63
CA THR A 93 -14.05 17.62 1.64
C THR A 93 -14.09 18.96 2.39
N LYS A 94 -15.01 19.88 2.05
CA LYS A 94 -15.23 21.10 2.84
C LYS A 94 -15.66 20.80 4.27
N ASP A 95 -16.40 19.71 4.47
CA ASP A 95 -16.73 19.16 5.78
C ASP A 95 -16.08 17.79 5.90
N CYS A 96 -14.88 17.74 6.48
CA CYS A 96 -14.14 16.50 6.63
C CYS A 96 -14.86 15.47 7.51
N ARG A 97 -15.70 15.89 8.46
CA ARG A 97 -16.49 14.96 9.26
C ARG A 97 -17.54 14.30 8.39
N ALA A 98 -18.33 15.10 7.67
CA ALA A 98 -19.33 14.59 6.75
C ALA A 98 -18.69 13.75 5.63
N PHE A 99 -17.53 14.14 5.10
CA PHE A 99 -16.78 13.36 4.12
C PHE A 99 -16.44 11.96 4.65
N LYS A 100 -15.82 11.86 5.83
CA LYS A 100 -15.43 10.57 6.42
C LYS A 100 -16.62 9.70 6.76
N GLU A 101 -17.69 10.28 7.31
CA GLU A 101 -18.94 9.59 7.63
C GLU A 101 -19.64 9.07 6.35
N THR A 102 -19.80 9.91 5.32
CA THR A 102 -20.48 9.55 4.06
C THR A 102 -19.69 8.56 3.21
N ARG A 103 -18.36 8.70 3.16
CA ARG A 103 -17.48 7.75 2.47
C ARG A 103 -17.19 6.51 3.30
N ARG A 104 -17.64 6.47 4.56
CA ARG A 104 -17.53 5.34 5.50
C ARG A 104 -16.07 4.95 5.76
N TYR A 105 -15.23 5.91 6.16
CA TYR A 105 -13.88 5.63 6.63
C TYR A 105 -13.90 4.95 8.00
N ILE A 106 -12.93 4.06 8.24
CA ILE A 106 -12.74 3.42 9.55
C ILE A 106 -11.76 4.28 10.33
N GLU A 107 -12.25 5.01 11.34
CA GLU A 107 -11.47 6.00 12.09
C GLU A 107 -10.94 5.48 13.44
N PHE A 108 -11.00 4.17 13.68
CA PHE A 108 -10.47 3.52 14.89
C PHE A 108 -9.77 2.19 14.52
N PRO A 109 -8.75 1.76 15.28
CA PRO A 109 -8.13 0.45 15.07
C PRO A 109 -9.17 -0.67 15.29
N LEU A 110 -9.21 -1.66 14.39
CA LEU A 110 -10.14 -2.78 14.50
C LEU A 110 -9.66 -3.87 15.48
N SER A 111 -8.37 -3.89 15.78
CA SER A 111 -7.75 -4.79 16.76
C SER A 111 -6.45 -4.21 17.33
N GLN A 112 -6.04 -4.71 18.50
CA GLN A 112 -4.76 -4.35 19.12
C GLN A 112 -3.57 -4.81 18.27
N GLU A 113 -3.67 -5.98 17.61
CA GLU A 113 -2.66 -6.50 16.67
C GLU A 113 -2.37 -5.48 15.56
N GLU A 114 -3.42 -4.87 15.01
CA GLU A 114 -3.28 -3.86 13.96
C GLU A 114 -2.78 -2.52 14.50
N GLU A 115 -3.17 -2.12 15.72
CA GLU A 115 -2.73 -0.87 16.35
C GLU A 115 -1.21 -0.88 16.65
N GLU A 116 -0.68 -2.03 17.07
CA GLU A 116 0.73 -2.20 17.46
C GLU A 116 1.68 -2.49 16.27
N PHE A 117 1.12 -2.61 15.05
CA PHE A 117 1.87 -2.85 13.82
C PHE A 117 1.53 -1.83 12.73
N PRO A 118 1.94 -0.55 12.87
CA PRO A 118 1.64 0.46 11.86
C PRO A 118 2.36 0.21 10.53
N ILE A 119 1.65 0.42 9.43
CA ILE A 119 2.13 0.32 8.05
C ILE A 119 2.23 1.72 7.45
N ALA A 120 3.31 1.97 6.70
CA ALA A 120 3.47 3.15 5.87
C ALA A 120 3.12 2.86 4.41
N TYR A 121 2.47 3.81 3.74
CA TYR A 121 2.17 3.73 2.31
C TYR A 121 2.81 4.87 1.53
N SER A 122 3.46 4.54 0.42
CA SER A 122 3.88 5.50 -0.61
C SER A 122 2.96 5.36 -1.82
N MET A 123 2.10 6.34 -2.08
CA MET A 123 1.04 6.26 -3.10
C MET A 123 1.36 7.20 -4.26
N VAL A 124 1.82 6.65 -5.39
CA VAL A 124 2.16 7.45 -6.58
C VAL A 124 0.99 7.50 -7.55
N ILE A 125 0.39 8.68 -7.73
CA ILE A 125 -0.83 8.87 -8.52
C ILE A 125 -0.71 10.04 -9.51
N HIS A 126 -1.52 10.02 -10.57
CA HIS A 126 -1.52 11.09 -11.58
C HIS A 126 -2.89 11.43 -12.20
N HIS A 127 -3.92 10.62 -11.97
CA HIS A 127 -5.29 10.84 -12.45
C HIS A 127 -6.28 9.94 -11.69
N LYS A 128 -7.57 9.95 -12.09
CA LYS A 128 -8.67 9.14 -11.53
C LYS A 128 -8.84 9.32 -10.02
N ILE A 129 -9.38 10.48 -9.64
CA ILE A 129 -9.52 10.87 -8.23
C ILE A 129 -10.38 9.88 -7.43
N ASP A 130 -11.41 9.31 -8.05
CA ASP A 130 -12.25 8.31 -7.40
C ASP A 130 -11.50 7.01 -7.11
N MET A 131 -10.65 6.55 -8.04
CA MET A 131 -9.82 5.37 -7.81
C MET A 131 -8.80 5.62 -6.68
N PHE A 132 -8.20 6.80 -6.62
CA PHE A 132 -7.35 7.19 -5.49
C PHE A 132 -8.10 7.15 -4.16
N GLU A 133 -9.28 7.76 -4.09
CA GLU A 133 -10.06 7.78 -2.85
C GLU A 133 -10.49 6.39 -2.41
N ARG A 134 -10.93 5.54 -3.36
CA ARG A 134 -11.36 4.17 -3.06
C ARG A 134 -10.21 3.29 -2.60
N LEU A 135 -9.03 3.44 -3.21
CA LEU A 135 -7.81 2.80 -2.75
C LEU A 135 -7.48 3.27 -1.33
N LEU A 136 -7.41 4.59 -1.09
CA LEU A 136 -7.12 5.15 0.24
C LEU A 136 -8.10 4.61 1.27
N ARG A 137 -9.41 4.69 1.03
CA ARG A 137 -10.45 4.16 1.92
C ARG A 137 -10.29 2.67 2.24
N SER A 138 -9.82 1.89 1.28
CA SER A 138 -9.69 0.43 1.42
C SER A 138 -8.45 0.01 2.19
N VAL A 139 -7.42 0.86 2.22
CA VAL A 139 -6.19 0.62 3.02
C VAL A 139 -6.09 1.50 4.27
N TYR A 140 -6.98 2.48 4.44
CA TYR A 140 -6.93 3.45 5.54
C TYR A 140 -7.17 2.78 6.89
N ALA A 141 -6.26 3.02 7.83
CA ALA A 141 -6.39 2.75 9.24
C ALA A 141 -5.74 3.91 10.01
N PRO A 142 -6.30 4.35 11.14
CA PRO A 142 -5.84 5.56 11.84
C PRO A 142 -4.43 5.45 12.43
N GLN A 143 -3.95 4.24 12.72
CA GLN A 143 -2.61 4.01 13.22
C GLN A 143 -1.53 4.01 12.13
N ASN A 144 -1.90 3.78 10.87
CA ASN A 144 -0.98 3.74 9.73
C ASN A 144 -0.58 5.16 9.29
N VAL A 145 0.30 5.30 8.30
CA VAL A 145 0.67 6.59 7.70
C VAL A 145 0.74 6.51 6.17
N TYR A 146 0.28 7.56 5.49
CA TYR A 146 0.11 7.59 4.04
C TYR A 146 0.75 8.83 3.44
N CYS A 147 1.78 8.63 2.62
CA CYS A 147 2.31 9.67 1.76
C CYS A 147 1.74 9.53 0.35
N VAL A 148 1.24 10.63 -0.22
CA VAL A 148 0.68 10.67 -1.56
C VAL A 148 1.58 11.53 -2.44
N HIS A 149 2.23 10.91 -3.42
CA HIS A 149 2.96 11.62 -4.46
C HIS A 149 2.04 11.84 -5.66
N VAL A 150 1.70 13.10 -5.93
CA VAL A 150 0.94 13.50 -7.12
C VAL A 150 1.89 13.96 -8.22
N ASP A 151 1.79 13.39 -9.42
CA ASP A 151 2.58 13.85 -10.57
C ASP A 151 2.37 15.36 -10.80
N SER A 152 3.45 16.12 -10.92
CA SER A 152 3.37 17.57 -11.08
C SER A 152 2.71 18.01 -12.39
N LYS A 153 2.62 17.10 -13.38
CA LYS A 153 1.89 17.30 -14.64
C LYS A 153 0.39 17.05 -14.54
N SER A 154 -0.11 16.51 -13.43
CA SER A 154 -1.55 16.27 -13.27
C SER A 154 -2.32 17.59 -13.29
N PRO A 155 -3.58 17.61 -13.80
CA PRO A 155 -4.40 18.81 -13.81
C PRO A 155 -4.52 19.47 -12.42
N ALA A 156 -4.52 20.80 -12.36
CA ALA A 156 -4.58 21.53 -11.08
C ALA A 156 -5.75 21.08 -10.18
N ALA A 157 -6.95 20.94 -10.75
CA ALA A 157 -8.13 20.46 -10.02
C ALA A 157 -7.92 19.06 -9.40
N PHE A 158 -7.18 18.17 -10.07
CA PHE A 158 -6.84 16.86 -9.50
C PHE A 158 -5.89 17.01 -8.31
N GLN A 159 -4.83 17.82 -8.44
CA GLN A 159 -3.88 18.05 -7.35
C GLN A 159 -4.58 18.69 -6.13
N GLU A 160 -5.46 19.66 -6.36
CA GLU A 160 -6.25 20.29 -5.30
C GLU A 160 -7.18 19.30 -4.60
N ALA A 161 -7.89 18.46 -5.35
CA ALA A 161 -8.76 17.43 -4.78
C ALA A 161 -7.99 16.42 -3.93
N VAL A 162 -6.79 15.99 -4.37
CA VAL A 162 -5.94 15.10 -3.57
C VAL A 162 -5.51 15.78 -2.26
N ARG A 163 -5.08 17.05 -2.32
CA ARG A 163 -4.71 17.81 -1.10
C ARG A 163 -5.90 17.95 -0.15
N ALA A 164 -7.09 18.20 -0.67
CA ALA A 164 -8.29 18.35 0.14
C ALA A 164 -8.72 17.03 0.80
N ILE A 165 -8.63 15.89 0.09
CA ILE A 165 -8.85 14.56 0.68
C ILE A 165 -7.82 14.29 1.78
N ALA A 166 -6.53 14.50 1.49
CA ALA A 166 -5.45 14.25 2.46
C ALA A 166 -5.64 15.09 3.74
N ALA A 167 -6.03 16.36 3.61
CA ALA A 167 -6.25 17.27 4.73
C ALA A 167 -7.36 16.82 5.70
N CYS A 168 -8.24 15.90 5.29
CA CYS A 168 -9.27 15.34 6.18
C CYS A 168 -8.75 14.29 7.18
N PHE A 169 -7.50 13.87 7.06
CA PHE A 169 -6.89 12.84 7.89
C PHE A 169 -5.56 13.33 8.49
N PRO A 170 -5.29 13.08 9.79
CA PRO A 170 -4.06 13.55 10.43
C PRO A 170 -2.81 12.77 9.99
N ASN A 171 -3.00 11.58 9.41
CA ASN A 171 -1.95 10.63 9.03
C ASN A 171 -1.86 10.41 7.50
N VAL A 172 -2.51 11.27 6.70
CA VAL A 172 -2.41 11.29 5.25
C VAL A 172 -1.84 12.64 4.82
N PHE A 173 -0.79 12.65 4.02
CA PHE A 173 -0.19 13.88 3.54
C PHE A 173 0.29 13.76 2.10
N VAL A 174 0.37 14.89 1.40
CA VAL A 174 0.98 14.96 0.08
C VAL A 174 2.48 15.14 0.23
N ALA A 175 3.27 14.42 -0.58
CA ALA A 175 4.73 14.49 -0.53
C ALA A 175 5.23 15.93 -0.64
N SER A 176 6.28 16.26 0.12
CA SER A 176 6.91 17.58 0.17
C SER A 176 7.58 17.96 -1.16
N ARG A 177 7.95 16.96 -1.96
CA ARG A 177 8.53 17.11 -3.30
C ARG A 177 7.77 16.27 -4.32
N LEU A 178 7.30 16.93 -5.38
CA LEU A 178 6.54 16.33 -6.47
C LEU A 178 7.35 16.32 -7.77
N GLU A 179 7.45 15.14 -8.37
CA GLU A 179 8.18 14.90 -9.62
C GLU A 179 7.24 14.96 -10.83
N SER A 180 7.81 15.39 -11.96
CA SER A 180 7.20 15.21 -13.29
C SER A 180 7.55 13.81 -13.78
N VAL A 181 6.64 12.84 -13.62
CA VAL A 181 6.99 11.43 -13.81
C VAL A 181 6.97 11.08 -15.30
N VAL A 182 8.11 10.70 -15.86
CA VAL A 182 8.25 10.17 -17.22
C VAL A 182 8.35 8.65 -17.16
N TYR A 183 7.57 7.98 -18.01
CA TYR A 183 7.54 6.52 -18.07
C TYR A 183 8.95 5.93 -18.29
N ALA A 184 9.27 4.87 -17.54
CA ALA A 184 10.56 4.17 -17.57
C ALA A 184 11.78 5.03 -17.20
N SER A 185 11.61 6.23 -16.65
CA SER A 185 12.72 7.07 -16.18
C SER A 185 12.88 7.06 -14.66
N TRP A 186 14.01 7.57 -14.19
CA TRP A 186 14.32 7.77 -12.77
C TRP A 186 13.21 8.46 -11.97
N SER A 187 12.50 9.41 -12.59
CA SER A 187 11.44 10.17 -11.93
C SER A 187 10.36 9.29 -11.28
N ARG A 188 10.09 8.09 -11.82
CA ARG A 188 9.17 7.13 -11.19
C ARG A 188 9.70 6.64 -9.85
N LEU A 189 10.99 6.30 -9.78
CA LEU A 189 11.65 5.85 -8.55
C LEU A 189 11.80 7.03 -7.57
N GLN A 190 12.16 8.22 -8.07
CA GLN A 190 12.28 9.43 -7.27
C GLN A 190 10.98 9.80 -6.55
N ALA A 191 9.82 9.59 -7.17
CA ALA A 191 8.52 9.80 -6.54
C ALA A 191 8.34 8.96 -5.26
N ASP A 192 8.76 7.69 -5.29
CA ASP A 192 8.75 6.83 -4.09
C ASP A 192 9.80 7.29 -3.07
N LEU A 193 11.01 7.67 -3.50
CA LEU A 193 12.06 8.19 -2.60
C LEU A 193 11.59 9.46 -1.87
N ASN A 194 10.89 10.36 -2.55
CA ASN A 194 10.36 11.58 -1.93
C ASN A 194 9.37 11.23 -0.81
N CYS A 195 8.46 10.28 -1.07
CA CYS A 195 7.54 9.80 -0.03
C CYS A 195 8.26 9.07 1.10
N MET A 196 9.23 8.21 0.80
CA MET A 196 10.05 7.51 1.79
C MET A 196 10.76 8.49 2.73
N GLN A 197 11.32 9.56 2.19
CA GLN A 197 12.01 10.60 2.95
C GLN A 197 11.07 11.30 3.93
N ASP A 198 9.85 11.65 3.49
CA ASP A 198 8.85 12.29 4.36
C ASP A 198 8.28 11.31 5.40
N LEU A 199 8.06 10.05 5.02
CA LEU A 199 7.57 9.00 5.92
C LEU A 199 8.55 8.72 7.06
N LEU A 200 9.86 8.82 6.82
CA LEU A 200 10.88 8.72 7.88
C LEU A 200 10.76 9.84 8.93
N GLN A 201 10.22 11.01 8.55
CA GLN A 201 9.97 12.14 9.46
C GLN A 201 8.63 12.04 10.21
N SER A 202 7.78 11.09 9.84
CA SER A 202 6.51 10.88 10.52
C SER A 202 6.72 10.46 11.99
N PRO A 203 5.92 10.97 12.94
CA PRO A 203 5.96 10.50 14.33
C PRO A 203 5.39 9.09 14.49
N VAL A 204 4.72 8.54 13.46
CA VAL A 204 4.17 7.19 13.50
C VAL A 204 5.32 6.18 13.44
N PRO A 205 5.46 5.27 14.42
CA PRO A 205 6.54 4.27 14.45
C PRO A 205 6.20 3.08 13.54
N TRP A 206 6.04 3.35 12.24
CA TRP A 206 5.69 2.34 11.25
C TRP A 206 6.81 1.32 11.05
N ARG A 207 6.43 0.09 10.74
CA ARG A 207 7.37 -1.05 10.65
C ARG A 207 7.76 -1.39 9.21
N TYR A 208 6.78 -1.34 8.32
CA TYR A 208 6.94 -1.68 6.91
C TYR A 208 6.35 -0.58 6.04
N LEU A 209 6.98 -0.36 4.89
CA LEU A 209 6.47 0.46 3.81
C LEU A 209 5.97 -0.44 2.67
N ILE A 210 4.79 -0.10 2.15
CA ILE A 210 4.21 -0.68 0.94
C ILE A 210 3.99 0.46 -0.05
N ASN A 211 4.59 0.39 -1.24
CA ASN A 211 4.30 1.38 -2.27
C ASN A 211 3.14 0.93 -3.16
N THR A 212 2.39 1.90 -3.70
CA THR A 212 1.25 1.68 -4.59
C THR A 212 1.27 2.69 -5.73
N CYS A 213 0.53 2.37 -6.80
CA CYS A 213 0.18 3.29 -7.87
C CYS A 213 -1.34 3.50 -7.91
N GLY A 214 -1.80 4.48 -8.69
CA GLY A 214 -3.23 4.83 -8.79
C GLY A 214 -4.17 3.80 -9.44
N THR A 215 -3.68 2.62 -9.84
CA THR A 215 -4.50 1.52 -10.42
C THR A 215 -4.41 0.23 -9.60
N ASP A 216 -3.82 0.32 -8.41
CA ASP A 216 -3.73 -0.78 -7.48
C ASP A 216 -4.96 -0.89 -6.61
N PHE A 217 -5.23 -2.11 -6.15
CA PHE A 217 -6.26 -2.34 -5.13
C PHE A 217 -5.84 -3.44 -4.16
N PRO A 218 -6.14 -3.33 -2.85
CA PRO A 218 -5.87 -4.40 -1.91
C PRO A 218 -6.68 -5.66 -2.24
N ILE A 219 -6.11 -6.82 -1.91
CA ILE A 219 -6.80 -8.14 -1.93
C ILE A 219 -6.70 -8.85 -0.56
N LYS A 220 -6.28 -8.10 0.46
CA LYS A 220 -6.15 -8.49 1.87
C LYS A 220 -6.66 -7.35 2.74
N THR A 221 -7.23 -7.67 3.89
CA THR A 221 -7.57 -6.65 4.90
C THR A 221 -6.31 -6.13 5.59
N ASN A 222 -6.39 -5.00 6.30
CA ASN A 222 -5.25 -4.49 7.08
C ASN A 222 -4.73 -5.53 8.09
N ALA A 223 -5.61 -6.23 8.81
CA ALA A 223 -5.24 -7.35 9.69
C ALA A 223 -4.50 -8.49 8.96
N GLU A 224 -4.94 -8.86 7.75
CA GLU A 224 -4.24 -9.87 6.95
C GLU A 224 -2.88 -9.38 6.45
N MET A 225 -2.76 -8.11 6.07
CA MET A 225 -1.48 -7.50 5.73
C MET A 225 -0.53 -7.49 6.93
N VAL A 226 -0.99 -7.05 8.10
CA VAL A 226 -0.21 -7.06 9.35
C VAL A 226 0.33 -8.47 9.65
N ARG A 227 -0.52 -9.50 9.56
CA ARG A 227 -0.09 -10.89 9.79
C ARG A 227 0.93 -11.38 8.78
N ALA A 228 0.72 -11.09 7.50
CA ALA A 228 1.67 -11.46 6.45
C ALA A 228 3.03 -10.78 6.66
N LEU A 229 3.04 -9.50 7.05
CA LEU A 229 4.25 -8.75 7.35
C LEU A 229 4.93 -9.21 8.63
N HIS A 230 4.16 -9.61 9.65
CA HIS A 230 4.70 -10.16 10.89
C HIS A 230 5.50 -11.45 10.65
N VAL A 231 5.05 -12.29 9.70
CA VAL A 231 5.76 -13.53 9.29
C VAL A 231 7.11 -13.25 8.63
N LEU A 232 7.33 -12.05 8.06
CA LEU A 232 8.61 -11.70 7.46
C LEU A 232 9.72 -11.47 8.48
N GLN A 233 9.41 -11.31 9.77
CA GLN A 233 10.39 -11.19 10.85
C GLN A 233 11.51 -10.17 10.59
N GLY A 234 11.17 -9.00 10.01
CA GLY A 234 12.14 -7.94 9.70
C GLY A 234 12.87 -8.13 8.37
N GLN A 235 12.50 -9.11 7.55
CA GLN A 235 12.96 -9.23 6.16
C GLN A 235 12.09 -8.40 5.23
N ASN A 236 12.67 -7.91 4.14
CA ASN A 236 11.92 -7.30 3.05
C ASN A 236 11.31 -8.39 2.17
N ASN A 237 10.33 -8.03 1.35
CA ASN A 237 9.75 -8.92 0.36
C ASN A 237 9.46 -8.18 -0.94
N MET A 238 10.04 -8.64 -2.05
CA MET A 238 9.87 -8.09 -3.39
C MET A 238 10.35 -9.10 -4.42
N GLU A 239 9.90 -8.94 -5.68
CA GLU A 239 10.48 -9.64 -6.82
C GLU A 239 11.96 -9.28 -6.94
N SER A 240 12.82 -10.30 -7.00
CA SER A 240 14.25 -10.15 -7.17
C SER A 240 14.83 -11.44 -7.73
N GLU A 241 15.08 -11.41 -9.04
CA GLU A 241 15.53 -12.55 -9.83
C GLU A 241 16.77 -12.17 -10.65
N LYS A 242 17.54 -13.19 -11.06
CA LYS A 242 18.63 -12.98 -11.99
C LYS A 242 18.11 -12.39 -13.31
N PRO A 243 18.69 -11.28 -13.77
CA PRO A 243 18.12 -10.56 -14.88
C PRO A 243 18.35 -11.31 -16.20
N PRO A 244 17.31 -11.51 -17.03
CA PRO A 244 17.50 -12.01 -18.39
C PRO A 244 18.27 -10.99 -19.24
N ALA A 245 18.91 -11.45 -20.33
CA ALA A 245 19.79 -10.62 -21.16
C ALA A 245 19.13 -9.32 -21.65
N TYR A 246 17.84 -9.36 -22.00
CA TYR A 246 17.12 -8.18 -22.46
C TYR A 246 16.88 -7.14 -21.34
N LYS A 247 16.75 -7.56 -20.07
CA LYS A 247 16.70 -6.63 -18.93
C LYS A 247 18.09 -6.07 -18.64
N GLN A 248 19.15 -6.87 -18.77
CA GLN A 248 20.53 -6.38 -18.58
C GLN A 248 20.91 -5.23 -19.51
N ALA A 249 20.38 -5.22 -20.75
CA ALA A 249 20.61 -4.14 -21.70
C ALA A 249 20.13 -2.76 -21.20
N ARG A 250 19.21 -2.71 -20.22
CA ARG A 250 18.60 -1.48 -19.70
C ARG A 250 19.55 -0.60 -18.88
N TRP A 251 20.66 -1.14 -18.39
CA TRP A 251 21.65 -0.40 -17.61
C TRP A 251 23.07 -0.50 -18.18
N GLN A 252 23.23 -1.02 -19.40
CA GLN A 252 24.52 -1.05 -20.10
C GLN A 252 24.85 0.27 -20.80
N TYR A 253 23.85 1.10 -21.09
CA TYR A 253 23.98 2.36 -21.81
C TYR A 253 23.31 3.49 -21.04
N HIS A 254 23.76 4.72 -21.27
CA HIS A 254 23.11 5.92 -20.77
C HIS A 254 21.79 6.15 -21.53
N TYR A 255 20.79 6.67 -20.83
CA TYR A 255 19.51 7.06 -21.39
C TYR A 255 19.24 8.54 -21.12
N GLU A 256 18.72 9.24 -22.13
CA GLU A 256 18.32 10.64 -22.03
C GLU A 256 16.81 10.73 -21.90
N VAL A 257 16.34 11.63 -21.02
CA VAL A 257 14.92 11.84 -20.73
C VAL A 257 14.45 13.10 -21.45
N GLY A 258 13.64 12.91 -22.49
CA GLY A 258 12.86 13.96 -23.14
C GLY A 258 11.37 13.78 -22.87
N LYS A 259 10.55 13.90 -23.92
CA LYS A 259 9.15 13.45 -23.89
C LYS A 259 9.06 11.94 -23.62
N ASP A 260 9.98 11.21 -24.23
CA ASP A 260 10.21 9.77 -24.06
C ASP A 260 11.65 9.55 -23.60
N ILE A 261 11.92 8.40 -22.99
CA ILE A 261 13.28 7.99 -22.62
C ILE A 261 13.94 7.26 -23.79
N VAL A 262 15.13 7.69 -24.18
CA VAL A 262 15.84 7.18 -25.37
C VAL A 262 17.23 6.69 -24.98
N ARG A 263 17.60 5.51 -25.48
CA ARG A 263 18.95 4.94 -25.29
C ARG A 263 19.97 5.73 -26.12
N THR A 264 21.04 6.17 -25.48
CA THR A 264 22.20 6.76 -26.17
C THR A 264 23.18 5.68 -26.66
N ASN A 265 24.19 6.08 -27.43
CA ASN A 265 25.29 5.19 -27.82
C ASN A 265 26.42 5.12 -26.76
N GLN A 266 26.28 5.82 -25.64
CA GLN A 266 27.30 5.88 -24.59
C GLN A 266 27.13 4.70 -23.63
N LYS A 267 28.17 3.88 -23.48
CA LYS A 267 28.18 2.78 -22.51
C LYS A 267 28.39 3.31 -21.09
N LYS A 268 27.65 2.75 -20.14
CA LYS A 268 27.84 3.05 -18.72
C LYS A 268 29.06 2.31 -18.17
N VAL A 269 29.71 2.91 -17.17
CA VAL A 269 30.65 2.19 -16.30
C VAL A 269 29.91 1.14 -15.48
N PRO A 270 30.59 0.09 -14.99
CA PRO A 270 29.99 -0.87 -14.06
C PRO A 270 29.36 -0.18 -12.83
N PRO A 271 28.32 -0.78 -12.22
CA PRO A 271 27.70 -0.21 -11.02
C PRO A 271 28.73 -0.05 -9.89
N PRO A 272 28.59 0.96 -9.01
CA PRO A 272 29.57 1.31 -7.98
C PRO A 272 29.53 0.36 -6.76
N HIS A 273 29.37 -0.94 -7.01
CA HIS A 273 29.40 -2.01 -6.03
C HIS A 273 29.92 -3.32 -6.65
N SER A 274 30.40 -4.25 -5.82
CA SER A 274 30.93 -5.54 -6.26
C SER A 274 29.89 -6.68 -6.33
N TYR A 275 28.62 -6.37 -6.09
CA TYR A 275 27.53 -7.36 -6.05
C TYR A 275 26.83 -7.51 -7.42
N PRO A 276 26.24 -8.69 -7.71
CA PRO A 276 25.43 -8.88 -8.92
C PRO A 276 24.21 -7.95 -8.96
N MET A 277 23.80 -7.58 -10.18
CA MET A 277 22.55 -6.88 -10.44
C MET A 277 21.39 -7.88 -10.47
N PHE A 278 20.24 -7.47 -9.94
CA PHE A 278 18.99 -8.23 -9.96
C PHE A 278 17.89 -7.42 -10.63
N ALA A 279 16.89 -8.09 -11.18
CA ALA A 279 15.70 -7.46 -11.72
C ALA A 279 14.46 -7.88 -10.93
N GLY A 280 13.46 -7.00 -10.91
CA GLY A 280 12.17 -7.26 -10.30
C GLY A 280 11.13 -6.27 -10.81
N SER A 281 10.23 -5.87 -9.92
CA SER A 281 9.21 -4.86 -10.18
C SER A 281 9.44 -3.57 -9.40
N ALA A 282 8.69 -2.53 -9.77
CA ALA A 282 8.63 -1.28 -9.04
C ALA A 282 7.96 -1.41 -7.65
N TYR A 283 7.31 -2.55 -7.35
CA TYR A 283 6.47 -2.71 -6.16
C TYR A 283 7.17 -3.52 -5.08
N ILE A 284 7.21 -2.98 -3.87
CA ILE A 284 8.03 -3.49 -2.78
C ILE A 284 7.28 -3.48 -1.45
N VAL A 285 7.68 -4.41 -0.58
CA VAL A 285 7.40 -4.42 0.84
C VAL A 285 8.75 -4.38 1.56
N VAL A 286 9.05 -3.27 2.25
CA VAL A 286 10.38 -3.05 2.87
C VAL A 286 10.25 -2.56 4.29
N THR A 287 11.23 -2.89 5.12
CA THR A 287 11.30 -2.42 6.51
C THR A 287 11.62 -0.92 6.58
N ARG A 288 11.28 -0.29 7.71
CA ARG A 288 11.72 1.08 8.00
C ARG A 288 13.25 1.23 7.96
N ASP A 289 13.98 0.25 8.47
CA ASP A 289 15.45 0.25 8.47
C ASP A 289 16.03 0.16 7.05
N PHE A 290 15.40 -0.60 6.15
CA PHE A 290 15.76 -0.58 4.73
C PHE A 290 15.63 0.83 4.15
N VAL A 291 14.48 1.48 4.39
CA VAL A 291 14.21 2.83 3.88
C VAL A 291 15.24 3.83 4.42
N GLN A 292 15.54 3.78 5.72
CA GLN A 292 16.58 4.62 6.33
C GLN A 292 17.96 4.35 5.71
N HIS A 293 18.33 3.07 5.52
CA HIS A 293 19.59 2.68 4.91
C HIS A 293 19.77 3.24 3.49
N VAL A 294 18.70 3.31 2.69
CA VAL A 294 18.74 3.90 1.33
C VAL A 294 19.24 5.34 1.35
N PHE A 295 18.91 6.13 2.39
CA PHE A 295 19.32 7.53 2.51
C PHE A 295 20.63 7.73 3.28
N GLU A 296 21.09 6.77 4.08
CA GLU A 296 22.27 6.94 4.94
C GLU A 296 23.51 6.23 4.39
N ASN A 297 23.34 5.12 3.66
CA ASN A 297 24.46 4.31 3.21
C ASN A 297 25.12 4.91 1.94
N PRO A 298 26.43 5.22 1.97
CA PRO A 298 27.10 5.83 0.82
C PRO A 298 27.12 4.94 -0.44
N THR A 299 27.15 3.62 -0.29
CA THR A 299 27.13 2.69 -1.44
C THR A 299 25.73 2.67 -2.06
N ALA A 300 24.67 2.64 -1.25
CA ALA A 300 23.30 2.75 -1.73
C ALA A 300 23.09 4.08 -2.48
N GLN A 301 23.49 5.22 -1.90
CA GLN A 301 23.38 6.53 -2.54
C GLN A 301 24.15 6.61 -3.87
N LYS A 302 25.38 6.10 -3.93
CA LYS A 302 26.16 6.04 -5.18
C LYS A 302 25.48 5.17 -6.23
N PHE A 303 24.87 4.06 -5.82
CA PHE A 303 24.13 3.18 -6.72
C PHE A 303 22.86 3.88 -7.26
N LEU A 304 22.10 4.56 -6.42
CA LEU A 304 20.97 5.39 -6.85
C LEU A 304 21.39 6.44 -7.87
N GLU A 305 22.48 7.17 -7.61
CA GLU A 305 23.02 8.18 -8.53
C GLU A 305 23.42 7.54 -9.87
N TRP A 306 24.12 6.41 -9.83
CA TRP A 306 24.50 5.65 -11.02
C TRP A 306 23.28 5.18 -11.82
N SER A 307 22.14 4.90 -11.18
CA SER A 307 20.93 4.40 -11.83
C SER A 307 20.06 5.48 -12.49
N LYS A 308 20.33 6.78 -12.26
CA LYS A 308 19.47 7.89 -12.74
C LYS A 308 19.24 7.95 -14.24
N ASP A 309 20.21 7.51 -15.03
CA ASP A 309 20.19 7.52 -16.49
C ASP A 309 20.15 6.10 -17.08
N THR A 310 19.52 5.18 -16.36
CA THR A 310 19.18 3.83 -16.85
C THR A 310 17.70 3.74 -17.27
N TYR A 311 17.33 2.68 -17.98
CA TYR A 311 15.95 2.44 -18.37
C TYR A 311 15.20 1.60 -17.34
N SER A 312 14.05 2.10 -16.86
CA SER A 312 13.23 1.50 -15.80
C SER A 312 14.05 1.14 -14.55
N PRO A 313 14.70 2.12 -13.89
CA PRO A 313 15.49 1.88 -12.67
C PRO A 313 14.68 1.25 -11.54
N ASP A 314 13.39 1.55 -11.48
CA ASP A 314 12.43 0.96 -10.55
C ASP A 314 12.34 -0.57 -10.66
N GLU A 315 12.67 -1.16 -11.81
CA GLU A 315 12.67 -2.62 -12.03
C GLU A 315 14.03 -3.30 -11.73
N HIS A 316 15.04 -2.59 -11.22
CA HIS A 316 16.31 -3.23 -10.85
C HIS A 316 16.98 -2.65 -9.60
N VAL A 317 16.73 -1.39 -9.24
CA VAL A 317 17.33 -0.76 -8.06
C VAL A 317 16.89 -1.47 -6.79
N TRP A 318 15.58 -1.64 -6.58
CA TRP A 318 15.06 -2.29 -5.38
C TRP A 318 15.49 -3.75 -5.30
N ALA A 319 15.30 -4.47 -6.40
CA ALA A 319 15.70 -5.87 -6.53
C ALA A 319 17.19 -6.06 -6.22
N THR A 320 18.07 -5.15 -6.66
CA THR A 320 19.51 -5.23 -6.40
C THR A 320 19.86 -4.87 -4.96
N LEU A 321 19.32 -3.75 -4.42
CA LEU A 321 19.56 -3.34 -3.04
C LEU A 321 19.14 -4.43 -2.05
N ASN A 322 18.02 -5.12 -2.31
CA ASN A 322 17.52 -6.22 -1.47
C ASN A 322 18.41 -7.48 -1.46
N ARG A 323 19.51 -7.48 -2.23
CA ARG A 323 20.45 -8.60 -2.36
C ARG A 323 21.88 -8.25 -1.94
N MET A 324 22.10 -6.99 -1.58
CA MET A 324 23.39 -6.49 -1.17
C MET A 324 23.65 -6.82 0.32
N PRO A 325 24.78 -7.48 0.65
CA PRO A 325 25.19 -7.70 2.03
C PRO A 325 25.23 -6.39 2.84
N GLY A 326 24.68 -6.44 4.05
CA GLY A 326 24.63 -5.30 4.97
C GLY A 326 23.42 -4.38 4.79
N VAL A 327 22.58 -4.61 3.78
CA VAL A 327 21.29 -3.91 3.64
C VAL A 327 20.27 -4.53 4.62
N PRO A 328 19.56 -3.73 5.45
CA PRO A 328 18.57 -4.24 6.39
C PRO A 328 17.44 -5.00 5.70
N GLY A 329 17.11 -6.18 6.23
CA GLY A 329 16.07 -7.06 5.70
C GLY A 329 16.39 -7.69 4.34
N ALA A 330 17.59 -7.50 3.80
CA ALA A 330 18.01 -8.09 2.54
C ALA A 330 18.13 -9.62 2.60
N THR A 331 17.97 -10.24 1.44
CA THR A 331 18.14 -11.68 1.25
C THR A 331 19.49 -11.98 0.58
N PRO A 332 20.14 -13.11 0.85
CA PRO A 332 21.43 -13.42 0.23
C PRO A 332 21.34 -13.49 -1.29
N HIS A 333 22.35 -12.97 -2.00
CA HIS A 333 22.38 -12.93 -3.47
C HIS A 333 22.45 -14.29 -4.19
N SER A 334 22.46 -15.42 -3.48
CA SER A 334 22.41 -16.74 -4.12
C SER A 334 21.08 -16.97 -4.83
N ASP A 335 21.12 -17.54 -6.03
CA ASP A 335 19.96 -17.87 -6.86
C ASP A 335 18.90 -18.72 -6.10
N LYS A 336 19.29 -19.43 -5.02
CA LYS A 336 18.37 -20.16 -4.13
C LYS A 336 17.35 -19.29 -3.40
N PHE A 337 17.60 -17.99 -3.28
CA PHE A 337 16.73 -17.03 -2.62
C PHE A 337 15.96 -16.15 -3.61
N GLU A 338 15.97 -16.48 -4.91
CA GLU A 338 15.17 -15.73 -5.88
C GLU A 338 13.69 -15.78 -5.54
N LEU A 339 13.03 -14.64 -5.74
CA LEU A 339 11.58 -14.51 -5.60
C LEU A 339 11.04 -13.95 -6.90
N SER A 340 10.22 -14.75 -7.59
CA SER A 340 9.41 -14.29 -8.71
C SER A 340 8.27 -13.40 -8.24
N ASP A 341 7.61 -12.72 -9.18
CA ASP A 341 6.40 -11.94 -8.94
C ASP A 341 5.28 -12.76 -8.28
N MET A 342 5.10 -14.02 -8.70
CA MET A 342 4.10 -14.93 -8.14
C MET A 342 4.45 -15.39 -6.72
N ASN A 343 5.72 -15.45 -6.34
CA ASN A 343 6.15 -15.87 -5.00
C ASN A 343 6.30 -14.68 -4.03
N ALA A 344 6.60 -13.49 -4.54
CA ALA A 344 6.67 -12.29 -3.74
C ALA A 344 5.27 -11.87 -3.23
N LEU A 345 5.22 -11.15 -2.11
CA LEU A 345 4.01 -10.63 -1.48
C LEU A 345 3.44 -9.34 -2.11
N PRO A 346 4.24 -8.36 -2.62
CA PRO A 346 3.72 -7.01 -2.86
C PRO A 346 2.56 -6.94 -3.85
N ARG A 347 2.66 -7.62 -5.00
CA ARG A 347 1.75 -7.38 -6.11
C ARG A 347 1.43 -8.63 -6.93
N LEU A 348 0.14 -8.89 -7.10
CA LEU A 348 -0.37 -9.83 -8.10
C LEU A 348 -0.62 -9.11 -9.43
N VAL A 349 0.06 -9.55 -10.49
CA VAL A 349 -0.07 -9.01 -11.85
C VAL A 349 -0.24 -10.16 -12.83
N LYS A 350 -1.22 -10.06 -13.73
CA LYS A 350 -1.31 -10.97 -14.88
C LYS A 350 -0.73 -10.31 -16.12
N TRP A 351 0.25 -10.97 -16.72
CA TRP A 351 0.83 -10.66 -18.02
C TRP A 351 0.22 -11.52 -19.12
N GLN A 352 -0.32 -10.88 -20.15
CA GLN A 352 -1.04 -11.49 -21.27
C GLN A 352 -0.35 -12.73 -21.88
N PHE A 353 0.97 -12.68 -22.01
CA PHE A 353 1.77 -13.72 -22.65
C PHE A 353 2.09 -14.94 -21.75
N LEU A 354 1.69 -14.91 -20.47
CA LEU A 354 1.83 -16.01 -19.53
C LEU A 354 0.48 -16.61 -19.10
N GLU A 355 -0.63 -16.01 -19.53
CA GLU A 355 -1.97 -16.50 -19.16
C GLU A 355 -2.30 -17.80 -19.89
N GLY A 356 -3.08 -18.67 -19.24
CA GLY A 356 -3.53 -19.90 -19.88
C GLY A 356 -4.21 -20.88 -18.93
N ASP A 357 -4.25 -22.14 -19.34
CA ASP A 357 -4.77 -23.23 -18.53
C ASP A 357 -3.75 -23.59 -17.42
N ILE A 358 -4.12 -23.33 -16.16
CA ILE A 358 -3.27 -23.60 -15.00
C ILE A 358 -2.93 -25.10 -14.91
N LEU A 359 -3.86 -25.98 -15.29
CA LEU A 359 -3.63 -27.42 -15.29
C LEU A 359 -2.61 -27.85 -16.36
N LYS A 360 -2.28 -26.95 -17.29
CA LYS A 360 -1.27 -27.15 -18.34
C LYS A 360 -0.01 -26.30 -18.13
N GLY A 361 0.16 -25.72 -16.93
CA GLY A 361 1.40 -25.05 -16.53
C GLY A 361 1.40 -23.52 -16.66
N ALA A 362 0.25 -22.89 -16.97
CA ALA A 362 0.15 -21.44 -16.85
C ALA A 362 0.15 -21.02 -15.37
N PRO A 363 0.84 -19.92 -14.97
CA PRO A 363 0.81 -19.43 -13.60
C PRO A 363 -0.57 -18.94 -13.14
N TYR A 364 -1.42 -18.53 -14.09
CA TYR A 364 -2.73 -17.93 -13.79
C TYR A 364 -3.70 -18.03 -14.98
N PRO A 365 -5.03 -17.97 -14.71
CA PRO A 365 -6.03 -18.13 -15.75
C PRO A 365 -6.13 -16.87 -16.62
N PRO A 366 -6.74 -16.95 -17.81
CA PRO A 366 -6.94 -15.80 -18.69
C PRO A 366 -7.63 -14.62 -17.99
N CYS A 367 -7.23 -13.41 -18.38
CA CYS A 367 -7.82 -12.16 -17.96
C CYS A 367 -9.29 -12.12 -18.37
N THR A 368 -10.15 -11.68 -17.45
CA THR A 368 -11.58 -11.53 -17.74
C THR A 368 -12.01 -10.10 -18.03
N GLY A 369 -11.09 -9.14 -17.86
CA GLY A 369 -11.25 -7.76 -18.29
C GLY A 369 -10.59 -7.53 -19.65
N TYR A 370 -9.61 -6.63 -19.72
CA TYR A 370 -8.91 -6.27 -20.96
C TYR A 370 -7.42 -6.07 -20.71
N TYR A 371 -6.62 -5.94 -21.78
CA TYR A 371 -5.19 -5.74 -21.67
C TYR A 371 -4.79 -4.30 -21.96
N GLN A 372 -3.94 -3.74 -21.12
CA GLN A 372 -3.28 -2.46 -21.38
C GLN A 372 -1.77 -2.63 -21.26
N ARG A 373 -1.06 -2.51 -22.39
CA ARG A 373 0.39 -2.75 -22.48
C ARG A 373 0.79 -4.14 -21.94
N ALA A 374 0.10 -5.18 -22.40
CA ALA A 374 0.27 -6.58 -21.98
C ALA A 374 -0.03 -6.91 -20.51
N VAL A 375 -0.51 -5.95 -19.71
CA VAL A 375 -0.97 -6.20 -18.33
C VAL A 375 -2.49 -6.31 -18.32
N CYS A 376 -3.04 -7.33 -17.66
CA CYS A 376 -4.47 -7.46 -17.40
C CYS A 376 -4.97 -6.31 -16.52
N VAL A 377 -5.97 -5.61 -17.01
CA VAL A 377 -6.86 -4.79 -16.21
C VAL A 377 -8.00 -5.71 -15.80
N TYR A 378 -8.03 -6.08 -14.52
CA TYR A 378 -8.90 -7.13 -14.00
C TYR A 378 -10.37 -6.82 -14.22
N GLY A 379 -11.11 -7.84 -14.64
CA GLY A 379 -12.56 -7.83 -14.66
C GLY A 379 -13.14 -8.52 -13.43
N VAL A 380 -14.44 -8.39 -13.22
CA VAL A 380 -15.16 -8.99 -12.08
C VAL A 380 -15.02 -10.52 -12.01
N GLY A 381 -14.76 -11.19 -13.15
CA GLY A 381 -14.55 -12.63 -13.20
C GLY A 381 -13.17 -13.11 -12.73
N ASP A 382 -12.21 -12.19 -12.54
CA ASP A 382 -10.88 -12.52 -12.02
C ASP A 382 -10.88 -12.66 -10.48
N LEU A 383 -11.86 -12.07 -9.80
CA LEU A 383 -11.91 -11.99 -8.33
C LEU A 383 -11.88 -13.34 -7.61
N PRO A 384 -12.63 -14.39 -8.03
CA PRO A 384 -12.64 -15.66 -7.31
C PRO A 384 -11.26 -16.29 -7.22
N TRP A 385 -10.47 -16.22 -8.29
CA TRP A 385 -9.11 -16.76 -8.33
C TRP A 385 -8.13 -15.82 -7.64
N MET A 386 -8.25 -14.51 -7.86
CA MET A 386 -7.39 -13.49 -7.26
C MET A 386 -7.41 -13.53 -5.73
N LEU A 387 -8.59 -13.68 -5.13
CA LEU A 387 -8.74 -13.69 -3.67
C LEU A 387 -8.13 -14.93 -2.99
N GLN A 388 -7.75 -15.95 -3.77
CA GLN A 388 -7.03 -17.14 -3.28
C GLN A 388 -5.52 -16.93 -3.24
N GLN A 389 -4.99 -15.88 -3.88
CA GLN A 389 -3.55 -15.62 -3.94
C GLN A 389 -3.05 -14.99 -2.65
N HIS A 390 -1.77 -15.17 -2.30
CA HIS A 390 -1.21 -14.66 -1.05
C HIS A 390 -0.82 -13.18 -1.10
N HIS A 391 -0.75 -12.56 -2.29
CA HIS A 391 -0.33 -11.18 -2.46
C HIS A 391 -1.17 -10.20 -1.64
N LEU A 392 -0.58 -9.07 -1.29
CA LEU A 392 -1.24 -8.03 -0.50
C LEU A 392 -2.18 -7.18 -1.35
N LEU A 393 -1.73 -6.82 -2.55
CA LEU A 393 -2.47 -6.02 -3.51
C LEU A 393 -2.36 -6.62 -4.92
N ALA A 394 -3.24 -6.19 -5.81
CA ALA A 394 -3.23 -6.58 -7.22
C ALA A 394 -3.20 -5.35 -8.16
N ASN A 395 -2.64 -5.54 -9.36
CA ASN A 395 -2.56 -4.54 -10.44
C ASN A 395 -2.97 -5.19 -11.77
N LYS A 396 -3.87 -4.63 -12.59
CA LYS A 396 -4.47 -3.27 -12.54
C LYS A 396 -5.99 -3.31 -12.39
N PHE A 397 -6.56 -2.26 -11.84
CA PHE A 397 -7.99 -2.01 -11.83
C PHE A 397 -8.33 -0.69 -12.52
N ASP A 398 -9.48 -0.68 -13.20
CA ASP A 398 -10.03 0.50 -13.85
C ASP A 398 -11.55 0.55 -13.68
N PRO A 399 -12.06 1.36 -12.74
CA PRO A 399 -13.50 1.45 -12.50
C PRO A 399 -14.27 2.06 -13.68
N ASP A 400 -13.59 2.77 -14.60
CA ASP A 400 -14.24 3.29 -15.81
C ASP A 400 -14.59 2.15 -16.79
N THR A 401 -13.95 0.97 -16.64
CA THR A 401 -14.20 -0.21 -17.48
C THR A 401 -14.96 -1.30 -16.74
N ASP A 402 -14.54 -1.65 -15.53
CA ASP A 402 -15.20 -2.68 -14.71
C ASP A 402 -15.25 -2.23 -13.24
N ASP A 403 -16.24 -1.39 -12.92
CA ASP A 403 -16.50 -0.94 -11.55
C ASP A 403 -16.92 -2.09 -10.62
N ALA A 404 -17.60 -3.11 -11.16
CA ALA A 404 -18.05 -4.27 -10.39
C ALA A 404 -16.87 -5.00 -9.74
N ALA A 405 -15.73 -5.11 -10.42
CA ALA A 405 -14.51 -5.70 -9.87
C ALA A 405 -14.05 -4.96 -8.60
N VAL A 406 -13.97 -3.63 -8.66
CA VAL A 406 -13.50 -2.80 -7.53
C VAL A 406 -14.55 -2.79 -6.42
N GLN A 407 -15.84 -2.62 -6.76
CA GLN A 407 -16.94 -2.60 -5.80
C GLN A 407 -17.03 -3.92 -5.00
N CYS A 408 -16.94 -5.06 -5.68
CA CYS A 408 -17.01 -6.35 -4.97
C CYS A 408 -15.78 -6.63 -4.10
N LEU A 409 -14.59 -6.15 -4.47
CA LEU A 409 -13.43 -6.18 -3.59
C LEU A 409 -13.62 -5.30 -2.36
N GLU A 410 -14.15 -4.09 -2.53
CA GLU A 410 -14.45 -3.17 -1.42
C GLU A 410 -15.43 -3.78 -0.42
N GLU A 411 -16.55 -4.30 -0.90
CA GLU A 411 -17.57 -4.95 -0.07
C GLU A 411 -16.98 -6.18 0.65
N TYR A 412 -16.22 -7.01 -0.08
CA TYR A 412 -15.60 -8.20 0.47
C TYR A 412 -14.61 -7.88 1.59
N LEU A 413 -13.67 -6.98 1.32
CA LEU A 413 -12.62 -6.62 2.27
C LEU A 413 -13.20 -5.86 3.47
N ARG A 414 -14.18 -4.97 3.24
CA ARG A 414 -14.87 -4.27 4.32
C ARG A 414 -15.59 -5.23 5.25
N HIS A 415 -16.42 -6.13 4.70
CA HIS A 415 -17.14 -7.11 5.50
C HIS A 415 -16.17 -8.03 6.25
N LYS A 416 -15.12 -8.49 5.59
CA LYS A 416 -14.10 -9.35 6.20
C LYS A 416 -13.34 -8.66 7.32
N ALA A 417 -13.01 -7.38 7.18
CA ALA A 417 -12.36 -6.60 8.22
C ALA A 417 -13.26 -6.40 9.45
N LEU A 418 -14.55 -6.10 9.25
CA LEU A 418 -15.48 -5.85 10.35
C LEU A 418 -15.87 -7.14 11.09
N TYR A 419 -16.11 -8.23 10.37
CA TYR A 419 -16.70 -9.46 10.95
C TYR A 419 -15.74 -10.65 11.06
N GLY A 420 -14.50 -10.52 10.55
CA GLY A 420 -13.50 -11.59 10.59
C GLY A 420 -13.80 -12.78 9.66
N ARG A 421 -14.78 -12.64 8.75
CA ARG A 421 -15.20 -13.70 7.80
C ARG A 421 -15.54 -13.10 6.44
N GLY A 422 -15.30 -13.86 5.37
CA GLY A 422 -15.69 -13.46 4.01
C GLY A 422 -17.20 -13.27 3.83
N LEU A 423 -17.58 -12.64 2.71
CA LEU A 423 -18.98 -12.43 2.30
C LEU A 423 -19.75 -13.73 2.05
#